data_AF-A0A961MR73-F1
#
_entry.id   AF-A0A961MR73-F1
#
_cell.length_a   1.000
_cell.length_b   1.000
_cell.length_c   1.000
_cell.angle_alpha   90.00
_cell.angle_beta   90.00
_cell.angle_gamma   90.00
#
_symmetry.space_group_name_H-M   'P 1'
#
loop_
_entity.id
_entity.type
_entity.pdbx_description
1 polymer ?
#
loop_
_entity_poly.entity_id
_entity_poly.type
_entity_poly.pdbx_seq_one_letter_code
_entity_poly.pdbx_strand_id
1 'polypeptide(L)'
;IVFAKNSRHAAFIAERFDANYPHLKGSFARLIDYSVPYAQSLIDAFSEADKSPHIAVSVDMLDTGIDVPEVVNLVFFKIVRSKTKFWQMI
;
A
#
# COMPACT_ATOMS: atom_id res chain seq x y z
N ILE A 1 -4.10 -1.47 3.73
CA ILE A 1 -2.68 -1.34 3.33
C ILE A 1 -2.03 -2.71 3.26
N VAL A 2 -1.22 -2.98 2.23
CA VAL A 2 -0.40 -4.19 2.11
C VAL A 2 1.07 -3.82 2.24
N PHE A 3 1.74 -4.37 3.24
CA PHE A 3 3.16 -4.13 3.50
C PHE A 3 4.03 -5.15 2.80
N ALA A 4 4.70 -4.72 1.72
CA ALA A 4 5.55 -5.56 0.91
C ALA A 4 7.03 -5.45 1.32
N LYS A 5 7.80 -6.51 1.05
CA LYS A 5 9.22 -6.62 1.43
C LYS A 5 10.15 -5.65 0.66
N ASN A 6 9.89 -5.43 -0.62
CA ASN A 6 10.69 -4.57 -1.50
C ASN A 6 9.85 -4.16 -2.73
N SER A 7 10.30 -3.17 -3.51
CA SER A 7 9.54 -2.65 -4.66
C SER A 7 9.21 -3.72 -5.69
N ARG A 8 10.09 -4.69 -5.95
CA ARG A 8 9.80 -5.80 -6.88
C ARG A 8 8.67 -6.68 -6.35
N HIS A 9 8.67 -6.99 -5.06
CA HIS A 9 7.61 -7.77 -4.43
C HIS A 9 6.29 -6.99 -4.45
N ALA A 10 6.33 -5.69 -4.20
CA ALA A 10 5.16 -4.83 -4.23
C ALA A 10 4.55 -4.73 -5.64
N ALA A 11 5.38 -4.53 -6.67
CA ALA A 11 4.97 -4.57 -8.06
C ALA A 11 4.36 -5.93 -8.42
N PHE A 12 4.98 -7.03 -8.00
CA PHE A 12 4.46 -8.38 -8.24
C PHE A 12 3.09 -8.60 -7.59
N ILE A 13 2.86 -8.09 -6.38
CA ILE A 13 1.54 -8.17 -5.71
C ILE A 13 0.50 -7.41 -6.54
N ALA A 14 0.82 -6.21 -7.00
CA ALA A 14 -0.08 -5.40 -7.84
C ALA A 14 -0.38 -6.10 -9.18
N GLU A 15 0.62 -6.65 -9.85
CA GLU A 15 0.45 -7.42 -11.09
C GLU A 15 -0.44 -8.65 -10.90
N ARG A 16 -0.28 -9.36 -9.77
CA ARG A 16 -1.13 -10.52 -9.45
C ARG A 16 -2.55 -10.11 -9.13
N PHE A 17 -2.74 -8.97 -8.48
CA PHE A 17 -4.08 -8.41 -8.27
C PHE A 17 -4.74 -8.07 -9.60
N ASP A 18 -4.04 -7.37 -10.48
CA ASP A 18 -4.54 -6.98 -11.80
C ASP A 18 -4.85 -8.18 -12.71
N ALA A 19 -4.07 -9.26 -12.61
CA ALA A 19 -4.32 -10.50 -13.34
C ALA A 19 -5.57 -11.24 -12.84
N ASN A 20 -5.81 -11.24 -11.53
CA ASN A 20 -6.96 -11.91 -10.92
C ASN A 20 -8.25 -11.07 -11.01
N TYR A 21 -8.12 -9.74 -11.04
CA TYR A 21 -9.23 -8.79 -11.13
C TYR A 21 -9.05 -7.80 -12.30
N PRO A 22 -9.17 -8.25 -13.56
CA PRO A 22 -8.92 -7.39 -14.72
C PRO A 22 -9.84 -6.16 -14.80
N HIS A 23 -11.04 -6.25 -14.22
CA HIS A 23 -12.03 -5.17 -14.19
C HIS A 23 -11.69 -4.03 -13.20
N LEU A 24 -10.78 -4.28 -12.25
CA LEU A 24 -10.31 -3.31 -11.25
C LEU A 24 -8.87 -2.83 -11.53
N LYS A 25 -8.33 -3.25 -12.67
CA LYS A 25 -6.92 -3.10 -13.01
C LYS A 25 -6.48 -1.64 -13.01
N GLY A 26 -5.37 -1.37 -12.30
CA GLY A 26 -4.69 -0.07 -12.34
C GLY A 26 -5.39 1.11 -11.65
N SER A 27 -6.59 0.93 -11.12
CA SER A 27 -7.30 1.94 -10.31
C SER A 27 -7.48 1.50 -8.86
N PHE A 28 -7.82 0.23 -8.62
CA PHE A 28 -8.20 -0.23 -7.29
C PHE A 28 -7.01 -0.53 -6.38
N ALA A 29 -6.03 -1.27 -6.89
CA ALA A 29 -4.78 -1.57 -6.20
C ALA A 29 -3.62 -0.81 -6.84
N ARG A 30 -2.87 -0.05 -6.04
CA ARG A 30 -1.74 0.76 -6.52
C ARG A 30 -0.49 0.53 -5.69
N LEU A 31 0.63 0.50 -6.40
CA LEU A 31 1.95 0.56 -5.80
C LEU A 31 2.22 1.98 -5.33
N ILE A 32 2.53 2.14 -4.05
CA ILE A 32 2.97 3.39 -3.44
C ILE A 32 4.37 3.14 -2.86
N ASP A 33 5.39 3.57 -3.59
CA ASP A 33 6.77 3.51 -3.15
C ASP A 33 7.52 4.81 -3.48
N TYR A 34 8.75 4.92 -2.99
CA TYR A 34 9.58 6.13 -3.13
C TYR A 34 9.98 6.41 -4.59
N SER A 35 9.83 5.44 -5.49
CA SER A 35 10.17 5.58 -6.90
C SER A 35 9.03 6.23 -7.70
N VAL A 36 7.83 6.30 -7.13
CA VAL A 36 6.66 6.88 -7.79
C VAL A 36 6.67 8.42 -7.64
N PRO A 37 6.77 9.19 -8.75
CA PRO A 37 6.91 10.65 -8.70
C PRO A 37 5.71 11.40 -8.11
N TYR A 38 4.56 10.72 -7.97
CA TYR A 38 3.32 11.28 -7.42
C TYR A 38 2.82 10.52 -6.18
N ALA A 39 3.74 9.95 -5.40
CA ALA A 39 3.39 9.16 -4.22
C ALA A 39 2.50 9.95 -3.23
N GLN A 40 2.82 11.23 -2.98
CA GLN A 40 2.03 12.05 -2.05
C GLN A 40 0.58 12.24 -2.50
N SER A 41 0.36 12.60 -3.76
CA SER A 41 -1.00 12.76 -4.30
C SER A 41 -1.79 11.44 -4.30
N LEU A 42 -1.10 10.30 -4.48
CA LEU A 42 -1.72 8.98 -4.38
C LEU A 42 -2.08 8.63 -2.92
N ILE A 43 -1.27 9.07 -1.96
CA ILE A 43 -1.57 8.93 -0.54
C ILE A 43 -2.77 9.78 -0.16
N ASP A 44 -2.80 11.04 -0.59
CA ASP A 44 -3.93 11.94 -0.32
C ASP A 44 -5.22 11.37 -0.92
N ALA A 45 -5.16 10.85 -2.15
CA ALA A 45 -6.29 10.16 -2.78
C ALA A 45 -6.69 8.86 -2.05
N PHE A 46 -5.73 8.11 -1.53
CA PHE A 46 -5.98 6.90 -0.73
C PHE A 46 -6.59 7.21 0.64
N SER A 47 -6.36 8.42 1.16
CA SER A 47 -6.90 8.85 2.44
C SER A 47 -8.38 9.22 2.42
N GLU A 48 -8.98 9.30 1.22
CA GLU A 48 -10.41 9.52 1.03
C GLU A 48 -11.09 8.19 0.65
N ALA A 49 -12.00 7.67 1.49
CA ALA A 49 -12.64 6.36 1.32
C ALA A 49 -13.36 6.18 -0.03
N ASP A 50 -13.96 7.25 -0.56
CA ASP A 50 -14.71 7.20 -1.81
C ASP A 50 -13.81 7.31 -3.06
N LYS A 51 -12.51 7.57 -2.88
CA LYS A 51 -11.55 7.72 -3.99
C LYS A 51 -10.71 6.47 -4.18
N SER A 52 -10.37 6.25 -5.44
CA SER A 52 -9.33 5.27 -5.79
C SER A 52 -7.94 5.89 -5.55
N PRO A 53 -6.96 5.10 -5.07
CA PRO A 53 -7.00 3.65 -4.87
C PRO A 53 -7.59 3.21 -3.52
N HIS A 54 -8.14 1.99 -3.46
CA HIS A 54 -8.65 1.38 -2.21
C HIS A 54 -7.64 0.43 -1.55
N ILE A 55 -6.69 -0.09 -2.32
CA ILE A 55 -5.59 -0.93 -1.83
C ILE A 55 -4.27 -0.25 -2.16
N ALA A 56 -3.58 0.22 -1.12
CA ALA A 56 -2.20 0.65 -1.22
C ALA A 56 -1.24 -0.51 -0.93
N VAL A 57 -0.38 -0.84 -1.88
CA VAL A 57 0.76 -1.75 -1.70
C VAL A 57 2.00 -0.90 -1.48
N SER A 58 2.57 -0.95 -0.27
CA SER A 58 3.65 -0.06 0.16
C SER A 58 4.91 -0.80 0.57
N VAL A 59 6.04 -0.14 0.33
CA VAL A 59 7.37 -0.53 0.80
C VAL A 59 7.94 0.64 1.60
N ASP A 60 7.88 0.54 2.92
CA ASP A 60 8.48 1.46 3.89
C ASP A 60 7.95 2.92 3.86
N MET A 61 7.11 3.32 2.90
CA MET A 61 6.52 4.67 2.84
C MET A 61 5.31 4.84 3.75
N LEU A 62 4.43 3.84 3.81
CA LEU A 62 3.25 3.84 4.70
C LEU A 62 3.54 3.24 6.09
N ASP A 63 4.80 2.93 6.40
CA ASP A 63 5.18 2.34 7.69
C ASP A 63 5.26 3.40 8.82
N THR A 64 5.38 4.69 8.47
CA THR A 64 5.56 5.78 9.43
C THR A 64 4.97 7.10 8.91
N GLY A 65 4.13 7.76 9.71
CA GLY A 65 3.81 9.19 9.55
C GLY A 65 2.61 9.55 8.67
N ILE A 66 1.87 8.57 8.15
CA ILE A 66 0.63 8.80 7.41
C ILE A 66 -0.52 8.18 8.19
N ASP A 67 -1.38 9.04 8.73
CA ASP A 67 -2.59 8.64 9.43
C ASP A 67 -3.75 8.58 8.43
N VAL A 68 -4.31 7.39 8.26
CA VAL A 68 -5.48 7.17 7.41
C VAL A 68 -6.54 6.47 8.25
N PRO A 69 -7.44 7.23 8.92
CA PRO A 69 -8.39 6.68 9.90
C PRO A 69 -9.40 5.72 9.28
N GLU A 70 -9.60 5.79 7.97
CA GLU A 70 -10.55 4.95 7.23
C GLU A 70 -9.97 3.56 6.87
N VAL A 71 -8.69 3.30 7.19
CA VAL A 71 -8.08 1.99 6.94
C VAL A 71 -8.63 0.94 7.90
N VAL A 72 -9.34 -0.01 7.32
CA VAL A 72 -9.92 -1.15 8.06
C VAL A 72 -9.06 -2.42 8.01
N ASN A 73 -8.08 -2.49 7.10
CA ASN A 73 -7.31 -3.71 6.85
C ASN A 73 -5.80 -3.44 6.69
N LEU A 74 -4.99 -4.12 7.52
CA LEU A 74 -3.53 -4.12 7.46
C LEU A 74 -3.04 -5.54 7.13
N VAL A 75 -2.34 -5.70 6.01
CA VAL A 75 -1.84 -6.99 5.52
C VAL A 75 -0.32 -7.00 5.52
N PHE A 76 0.29 -7.87 6.32
CA PHE A 76 1.74 -7.99 6.43
C PHE A 76 2.27 -9.07 5.47
N PHE A 77 2.82 -8.66 4.33
CA PHE A 77 3.49 -9.52 3.34
C PHE A 77 5.01 -9.40 3.42
N LYS A 78 5.52 -9.12 4.62
CA LYS A 78 6.95 -9.08 4.94
C LYS A 78 7.18 -9.54 6.37
N ILE A 79 8.37 -10.08 6.63
CA ILE A 79 8.78 -10.45 7.98
C ILE A 79 9.11 -9.17 8.75
N VAL A 80 8.39 -8.93 9.85
CA VAL A 80 8.67 -7.82 10.78
C VAL A 80 9.45 -8.39 11.96
N ARG A 81 10.71 -7.96 12.12
CA ARG A 81 11.62 -8.46 13.17
C ARG A 81 11.69 -7.57 14.41
N SER A 82 11.21 -6.33 14.31
CA SER A 82 11.28 -5.33 15.40
C SER A 82 9.89 -5.08 15.97
N LYS A 83 9.78 -5.18 17.31
CA LYS A 83 8.55 -4.83 18.04
C LYS A 83 8.17 -3.38 17.80
N THR A 84 9.12 -2.44 17.86
CA THR A 84 8.85 -1.02 17.63
C THR A 84 8.34 -0.76 16.21
N LYS A 85 8.95 -1.40 15.20
CA LYS A 85 8.49 -1.23 13.81
C LYS A 85 7.09 -1.82 13.60
N PHE A 86 6.78 -2.94 14.26
CA PHE A 86 5.43 -3.52 14.23
C PHE A 86 4.39 -2.56 14.81
N TRP A 87 4.69 -1.94 15.95
CA TRP A 87 3.80 -0.94 16.57
C TRP A 87 3.66 0.36 15.77
N GLN A 88 4.63 0.70 14.93
CA GLN A 88 4.51 1.85 14.03
C GLN A 88 3.62 1.57 12.82
N MET A 89 3.46 0.29 12.47
CA MET A 89 2.67 -0.15 11.32
C MET A 89 1.20 -0.44 11.65
N ILE A 90 0.85 -0.49 12.95
CA ILE A 90 -0.51 -0.62 13.48
C ILE A 90 -0.99 0.77 13.89
#